data_AF-A0A956Z6P9-F1
#
_entry.id   AF-A0A956Z6P9-F1
#
_cell.length_a   1.000
_cell.length_b   1.000
_cell.length_c   1.000
_cell.angle_alpha   90.00
_cell.angle_beta   90.00
_cell.angle_gamma   90.00
#
_symmetry.space_group_name_H-M   'P 1'
#
loop_
_entity.id
_entity.type
_entity.pdbx_description
1 polymer ?
#
loop_
_entity_poly.entity_id
_entity_poly.type
_entity_poly.pdbx_seq_one_letter_code
_entity_poly.pdbx_strand_id
1 'polypeptide(L)'
;MKSKTLGLASTGILFTAGLALLGLAWKNPLGLTAAWVIVFTTAPLVSIIKTKNWTVTQYVAIVSFIGIITAVAEYISIAPAPIGTALAIDVEAFLVVPFVVTSVFAIPYLFFTERFSKFKTGNLSNSRVALVFAAMCIFASVAPRNVRSCAFLQLSDRLQPVIVAIKQYEKDNSEPPPTLDALVPKYLESLPSTNMGAYRQYRIESDFLIDNRWQLTVPCSTGFCNADEYYYLPTETYSERGGGAVERIGKWAYFHE
;
A
#
# COMPACT_ATOMS: atom_id res chain seq x y z
N MET A 1 -33.49 -1.26 -35.80
CA MET A 1 -32.82 0.00 -35.41
C MET A 1 -33.00 0.38 -33.91
N LYS A 2 -33.09 -0.56 -32.94
CA LYS A 2 -33.35 -0.22 -31.52
C LYS A 2 -32.39 -0.90 -30.50
N SER A 3 -31.07 -0.88 -30.68
CA SER A 3 -30.14 -1.44 -29.67
C SER A 3 -28.97 -0.54 -29.23
N LYS A 4 -28.85 0.69 -29.76
CA LYS A 4 -27.72 1.58 -29.41
C LYS A 4 -27.92 2.42 -28.14
N THR A 5 -29.14 2.61 -27.65
CA THR A 5 -29.44 3.50 -26.52
C THR A 5 -29.22 2.87 -25.15
N LEU A 6 -29.24 1.54 -25.02
CA LEU A 6 -29.11 0.88 -23.71
C LEU A 6 -27.68 0.93 -23.13
N GLY A 7 -26.65 1.09 -23.98
CA GLY A 7 -25.25 1.04 -23.54
C GLY A 7 -24.70 2.33 -22.92
N LEU A 8 -25.32 3.49 -23.21
CA LEU A 8 -24.89 4.79 -22.68
C LEU A 8 -25.43 5.06 -21.27
N ALA A 9 -26.58 4.49 -20.92
CA ALA A 9 -27.17 4.66 -19.60
C ALA A 9 -26.40 3.89 -18.51
N SER A 10 -25.88 2.69 -18.81
CA SER A 10 -25.15 1.87 -17.85
C SER A 10 -23.77 2.44 -17.48
N THR A 11 -23.06 3.08 -18.41
CA THR A 11 -21.78 3.74 -18.15
C THR A 11 -21.93 5.03 -17.33
N GLY A 12 -23.01 5.79 -17.56
CA GLY A 12 -23.32 6.98 -16.77
C GLY A 12 -23.63 6.68 -15.30
N ILE A 13 -24.36 5.59 -15.03
CA ILE A 13 -24.72 5.15 -13.66
C ILE A 13 -23.49 4.68 -12.88
N LEU A 14 -22.60 3.91 -13.51
CA LEU A 14 -21.35 3.46 -12.86
C LEU A 14 -20.39 4.62 -12.56
N PHE A 15 -20.32 5.61 -13.45
CA PHE A 15 -19.48 6.79 -13.24
C PHE A 15 -20.00 7.70 -12.10
N THR A 16 -21.32 7.92 -12.04
CA THR A 16 -21.94 8.69 -10.95
C THR A 16 -21.88 7.96 -9.61
N ALA A 17 -22.05 6.63 -9.59
CA ALA A 17 -21.82 5.83 -8.39
C ALA A 17 -20.36 5.89 -7.91
N GLY A 18 -19.39 5.86 -8.84
CA GLY A 18 -17.98 6.03 -8.50
C GLY A 18 -17.64 7.40 -7.92
N LEU A 19 -18.23 8.48 -8.46
CA LEU A 19 -18.08 9.84 -7.91
C LEU A 19 -18.74 10.01 -6.54
N ALA A 20 -19.89 9.39 -6.30
CA ALA A 20 -20.55 9.40 -5.00
C ALA A 20 -19.74 8.63 -3.94
N LEU A 21 -19.14 7.51 -4.34
CA LEU A 21 -18.24 6.74 -3.47
C LEU A 21 -16.92 7.49 -3.20
N LEU A 22 -16.39 8.26 -4.15
CA LEU A 22 -15.24 9.16 -3.96
C LEU A 22 -15.50 10.21 -2.87
N GLY A 23 -16.71 10.79 -2.82
CA GLY A 23 -17.10 11.76 -1.80
C GLY A 23 -17.21 11.16 -0.39
N LEU A 24 -17.70 9.93 -0.27
CA LEU A 24 -17.76 9.20 1.00
C LEU A 24 -16.38 8.73 1.48
N ALA A 25 -15.51 8.40 0.54
CA ALA A 25 -14.20 7.86 0.80
C ALA A 25 -13.16 8.88 1.29
N TRP A 26 -13.36 10.17 1.06
CA TRP A 26 -12.45 11.22 1.55
C TRP A 26 -12.32 11.24 3.09
N LYS A 27 -13.32 10.72 3.81
CA LYS A 27 -13.32 10.63 5.28
C LYS A 27 -12.83 9.28 5.81
N ASN A 28 -12.62 8.30 4.94
CA ASN A 28 -12.13 6.98 5.31
C ASN A 28 -11.27 6.44 4.16
N PRO A 29 -9.93 6.57 4.22
CA PRO A 29 -9.03 6.10 3.17
C PRO A 29 -9.20 4.61 2.85
N LEU A 30 -9.70 3.81 3.80
CA LEU A 30 -10.05 2.39 3.60
C LEU A 30 -11.32 2.20 2.76
N GLY A 31 -12.27 3.15 2.82
CA GLY A 31 -13.43 3.17 1.93
C GLY A 31 -13.07 3.57 0.50
N LEU A 32 -11.98 4.33 0.32
CA LEU A 32 -11.50 4.77 -0.99
C LEU A 32 -10.95 3.60 -1.79
N THR A 33 -10.09 2.78 -1.19
CA THR A 33 -9.57 1.57 -1.85
C THR A 33 -10.70 0.62 -2.25
N ALA A 34 -11.67 0.35 -1.37
CA ALA A 34 -12.81 -0.53 -1.69
C ALA A 34 -13.71 0.00 -2.81
N ALA A 35 -13.99 1.32 -2.82
CA ALA A 35 -14.79 1.96 -3.86
C ALA A 35 -14.11 1.92 -5.24
N TRP A 36 -12.80 2.19 -5.28
CA TRP A 36 -12.01 2.14 -6.51
C TRP A 36 -11.97 0.72 -7.09
N VAL A 37 -11.86 -0.30 -6.24
CA VAL A 37 -11.93 -1.71 -6.65
C VAL A 37 -13.25 -2.02 -7.36
N ILE A 38 -14.39 -1.58 -6.81
CA ILE A 38 -15.72 -1.87 -7.40
C ILE A 38 -15.91 -1.17 -8.76
N VAL A 39 -15.51 0.11 -8.86
CA VAL A 39 -15.69 0.92 -10.07
C VAL A 39 -14.81 0.41 -11.22
N PHE A 40 -13.56 0.05 -10.92
CA PHE A 40 -12.60 -0.38 -11.95
C PHE A 40 -12.68 -1.87 -12.30
N THR A 41 -13.25 -2.74 -11.46
CA THR A 41 -13.51 -4.15 -11.84
C THR A 41 -14.75 -4.29 -12.72
N THR A 42 -15.85 -3.63 -12.39
CA THR A 42 -17.17 -3.95 -12.97
C THR A 42 -17.36 -3.38 -14.37
N ALA A 43 -16.85 -2.19 -14.67
CA ALA A 43 -17.01 -1.56 -15.98
C ALA A 43 -16.28 -2.28 -17.14
N PRO A 44 -15.02 -2.74 -17.00
CA PRO A 44 -14.35 -3.51 -18.04
C PRO A 44 -14.89 -4.95 -18.18
N LEU A 45 -15.30 -5.60 -17.09
CA LEU A 45 -15.85 -6.97 -17.11
C LEU A 45 -17.11 -7.09 -17.99
N VAL A 46 -18.00 -6.10 -17.94
CA VAL A 46 -19.23 -6.09 -18.76
C VAL A 46 -18.94 -5.86 -20.26
N SER A 47 -17.84 -5.20 -20.59
CA SER A 47 -17.39 -4.95 -21.97
C SER A 47 -16.78 -6.21 -22.62
N ILE A 48 -16.08 -7.03 -21.83
CA ILE A 48 -15.34 -8.23 -22.28
C ILE A 48 -16.24 -9.30 -22.90
N ILE A 49 -17.50 -9.38 -22.48
CA ILE A 49 -18.41 -10.47 -22.87
C ILE A 49 -18.86 -10.37 -24.35
N LYS A 50 -18.62 -9.26 -25.06
CA LYS A 50 -19.22 -9.02 -26.39
C LYS A 50 -18.28 -8.96 -27.59
N THR A 51 -16.95 -8.95 -27.42
CA THR A 51 -16.01 -8.76 -28.55
C THR A 51 -15.25 -10.04 -28.91
N LYS A 52 -15.34 -10.46 -30.17
CA LYS A 52 -14.71 -11.68 -30.72
C LYS A 52 -13.17 -11.58 -30.88
N ASN A 53 -12.59 -10.39 -30.67
CA ASN A 53 -11.15 -10.14 -30.76
C ASN A 53 -10.56 -9.92 -29.36
N TRP A 54 -9.79 -10.91 -28.90
CA TRP A 54 -9.19 -11.05 -27.57
C TRP A 54 -7.96 -10.15 -27.30
N THR A 55 -7.90 -8.92 -27.80
CA THR A 55 -6.57 -8.29 -28.00
C THR A 55 -6.17 -7.19 -27.03
N VAL A 56 -7.11 -6.43 -26.44
CA VAL A 56 -6.74 -5.24 -25.63
C VAL A 56 -7.58 -5.09 -24.36
N THR A 57 -8.90 -5.28 -24.44
CA THR A 57 -9.79 -5.14 -23.28
C THR A 57 -9.51 -6.17 -22.18
N GLN A 58 -9.15 -7.40 -22.56
CA GLN A 58 -8.76 -8.43 -21.60
C GLN A 58 -7.42 -8.14 -20.95
N TYR A 59 -6.47 -7.58 -21.71
CA TYR A 59 -5.21 -7.14 -21.15
C TYR A 59 -5.46 -6.09 -20.06
N VAL A 60 -6.27 -5.06 -20.36
CA VAL A 60 -6.66 -4.06 -19.35
C VAL A 60 -7.32 -4.70 -18.14
N ALA A 61 -8.25 -5.64 -18.31
CA ALA A 61 -8.90 -6.27 -17.17
C ALA A 61 -7.98 -7.15 -16.33
N ILE A 62 -7.08 -7.93 -16.96
CA ILE A 62 -6.08 -8.73 -16.24
C ILE A 62 -5.17 -7.81 -15.43
N VAL A 63 -4.72 -6.73 -16.05
CA VAL A 63 -3.89 -5.71 -15.42
C VAL A 63 -4.60 -5.05 -14.24
N SER A 64 -5.83 -4.60 -14.45
CA SER A 64 -6.64 -3.99 -13.41
C SER A 64 -6.87 -4.97 -12.26
N PHE A 65 -7.09 -6.25 -12.57
CA PHE A 65 -7.26 -7.30 -11.58
C PHE A 65 -5.98 -7.54 -10.78
N ILE A 66 -4.82 -7.56 -11.41
CA ILE A 66 -3.52 -7.68 -10.73
C ILE A 66 -3.31 -6.49 -9.79
N GLY A 67 -3.48 -5.25 -10.26
CA GLY A 67 -3.31 -4.06 -9.41
C GLY A 67 -4.29 -3.98 -8.23
N ILE A 68 -5.45 -4.61 -8.36
CA ILE A 68 -6.43 -4.73 -7.27
C ILE A 68 -6.02 -5.82 -6.29
N ILE A 69 -5.59 -6.98 -6.78
CA ILE A 69 -5.06 -8.05 -5.93
C ILE A 69 -3.89 -7.54 -5.11
N THR A 70 -2.96 -6.78 -5.69
CA THR A 70 -1.81 -6.25 -4.96
C THR A 70 -2.25 -5.28 -3.85
N ALA A 71 -3.15 -4.34 -4.14
CA ALA A 71 -3.68 -3.42 -3.14
C ALA A 71 -4.44 -4.14 -2.01
N VAL A 72 -5.20 -5.19 -2.34
CA VAL A 72 -5.93 -6.01 -1.35
C VAL A 72 -4.98 -6.89 -0.55
N ALA A 73 -3.96 -7.48 -1.18
CA ALA A 73 -2.96 -8.31 -0.53
C ALA A 73 -2.15 -7.49 0.49
N GLU A 74 -1.72 -6.28 0.10
CA GLU A 74 -1.09 -5.34 1.02
C GLU A 74 -2.04 -5.04 2.18
N TYR A 75 -3.28 -4.59 1.88
CA TYR A 75 -4.26 -4.30 2.92
C TYR A 75 -4.46 -5.45 3.91
N ILE A 76 -4.60 -6.69 3.46
CA ILE A 76 -4.77 -7.85 4.34
C ILE A 76 -3.51 -8.10 5.20
N SER A 77 -2.32 -7.80 4.68
CA SER A 77 -1.04 -8.01 5.36
C SER A 77 -0.82 -7.05 6.52
N ILE A 78 -1.21 -5.79 6.33
CA ILE A 78 -0.92 -4.69 7.26
C ILE A 78 -2.14 -4.16 8.02
N ALA A 79 -3.37 -4.48 7.59
CA ALA A 79 -4.57 -4.12 8.32
C ALA A 79 -4.51 -4.69 9.74
N PRO A 80 -5.13 -4.01 10.72
CA PRO A 80 -5.24 -4.48 12.10
C PRO A 80 -6.16 -5.71 12.18
N ALA A 81 -5.68 -6.84 11.67
CA ALA A 81 -6.36 -8.11 11.63
C ALA A 81 -5.32 -9.23 11.82
N PRO A 82 -5.61 -10.23 12.67
CA PRO A 82 -4.67 -11.33 12.96
C PRO A 82 -4.44 -12.29 11.78
N ILE A 83 -5.07 -12.03 10.62
CA ILE A 83 -5.13 -12.93 9.47
C ILE A 83 -3.98 -12.66 8.48
N GLY A 84 -3.33 -11.48 8.56
CA GLY A 84 -2.25 -11.13 7.64
C GLY A 84 -1.03 -12.05 7.76
N THR A 85 -0.40 -12.32 6.62
CA THR A 85 0.84 -13.11 6.51
C THR A 85 1.86 -12.35 5.68
N ALA A 86 3.15 -12.44 6.03
CA ALA A 86 4.24 -11.88 5.22
C ALA A 86 4.22 -12.35 3.75
N LEU A 87 3.68 -13.55 3.49
CA LEU A 87 3.53 -14.11 2.15
C LEU A 87 2.77 -13.19 1.17
N ALA A 88 1.81 -12.40 1.66
CA ALA A 88 1.03 -11.53 0.78
C ALA A 88 1.83 -10.30 0.30
N ILE A 89 2.85 -9.86 1.05
CA ILE A 89 3.80 -8.82 0.63
C ILE A 89 4.79 -9.38 -0.40
N ASP A 90 5.23 -10.63 -0.23
CA ASP A 90 6.07 -11.29 -1.23
C ASP A 90 5.34 -11.44 -2.57
N VAL A 91 4.06 -11.84 -2.54
CA VAL A 91 3.20 -11.92 -3.73
C VAL A 91 3.09 -10.56 -4.44
N GLU A 92 3.06 -9.45 -3.69
CA GLU A 92 3.09 -8.11 -4.30
C GLU A 92 4.36 -7.90 -5.10
N ALA A 93 5.54 -8.13 -4.52
CA ALA A 93 6.81 -7.94 -5.23
C ALA A 93 6.88 -8.79 -6.51
N PHE A 94 6.43 -10.06 -6.44
CA PHE A 94 6.40 -10.97 -7.58
C PHE A 94 5.41 -10.54 -8.68
N LEU A 95 4.32 -9.86 -8.35
CA LEU A 95 3.33 -9.40 -9.32
C LEU A 95 3.64 -8.01 -9.87
N VAL A 96 4.11 -7.09 -9.03
CA VAL A 96 4.37 -5.69 -9.39
C VAL A 96 5.58 -5.56 -10.31
N VAL A 97 6.67 -6.32 -10.07
CA VAL A 97 7.88 -6.19 -10.89
C VAL A 97 7.63 -6.58 -12.35
N PRO A 98 7.09 -7.77 -12.69
CA PRO A 98 6.75 -8.11 -14.07
C PRO A 98 5.72 -7.14 -14.66
N PHE A 99 4.80 -6.65 -13.84
CA PHE A 99 3.79 -5.69 -14.25
C PHE A 99 4.40 -4.36 -14.68
N VAL A 100 5.31 -3.78 -13.88
CA VAL A 100 6.03 -2.54 -14.21
C VAL A 100 6.93 -2.76 -15.43
N VAL A 101 7.66 -3.87 -15.49
CA VAL A 101 8.49 -4.20 -16.66
C VAL A 101 7.64 -4.24 -17.93
N THR A 102 6.52 -4.97 -17.91
CA THR A 102 5.61 -5.04 -19.05
C THR A 102 5.04 -3.67 -19.39
N SER A 103 4.75 -2.83 -18.39
CA SER A 103 4.25 -1.47 -18.56
C SER A 103 5.22 -0.58 -19.35
N VAL A 104 6.50 -0.60 -18.96
CA VAL A 104 7.56 0.22 -19.55
C VAL A 104 7.77 -0.13 -21.03
N PHE A 105 7.57 -1.39 -21.43
CA PHE A 105 7.74 -1.81 -22.82
C PHE A 105 6.45 -1.78 -23.65
N ALA A 106 5.31 -2.16 -23.05
CA ALA A 106 4.04 -2.24 -23.76
C ALA A 106 3.50 -0.86 -24.12
N ILE A 107 3.61 0.13 -23.22
CA ILE A 107 3.09 1.48 -23.49
C ILE A 107 3.79 2.11 -24.71
N PRO A 108 5.14 2.21 -24.78
CA PRO A 108 5.81 2.75 -25.96
C PRO A 108 5.53 1.93 -27.22
N TYR A 109 5.46 0.60 -27.11
CA TYR A 109 5.14 -0.26 -28.25
C TYR A 109 3.74 0.03 -28.83
N LEU A 110 2.73 0.21 -27.98
CA LEU A 110 1.38 0.56 -28.40
C LEU A 110 1.34 1.94 -29.08
N PHE A 111 2.02 2.94 -28.52
CA PHE A 111 2.13 4.26 -29.15
C PHE A 111 2.90 4.23 -30.48
N PHE A 112 3.97 3.44 -30.57
CA PHE A 112 4.77 3.30 -31.78
C PHE A 112 3.97 2.62 -32.88
N THR A 113 3.31 1.50 -32.58
CA THR A 113 2.48 0.79 -33.55
C THR A 113 1.27 1.61 -34.03
N GLU A 114 0.65 2.43 -33.17
CA GLU A 114 -0.36 3.41 -33.60
C GLU A 114 0.20 4.40 -34.63
N ARG A 115 1.42 4.93 -34.39
CA ARG A 115 2.06 5.94 -35.26
C ARG A 115 2.40 5.41 -36.66
N PHE A 116 2.80 4.14 -36.78
CA PHE A 116 3.16 3.54 -38.07
C PHE A 116 2.00 2.82 -38.76
N SER A 117 0.89 2.55 -38.06
CA SER A 117 -0.33 2.10 -38.70
C SER A 117 -0.93 3.27 -39.48
N LYS A 118 -0.64 3.35 -40.78
CA LYS A 118 -1.09 4.40 -41.70
C LYS A 118 -2.52 4.89 -41.38
N PHE A 119 -2.63 6.05 -40.73
CA PHE A 119 -3.77 6.99 -40.69
C PHE A 119 -5.18 6.43 -40.98
N LYS A 120 -5.55 5.28 -40.42
CA LYS A 120 -6.95 4.87 -40.37
C LYS A 120 -7.54 5.55 -39.15
N THR A 121 -8.32 6.59 -39.40
CA THR A 121 -9.01 7.53 -38.49
C THR A 121 -9.95 6.90 -37.45
N GLY A 122 -9.79 5.62 -37.12
CA GLY A 122 -10.67 4.88 -36.19
C GLY A 122 -10.01 4.35 -34.91
N ASN A 123 -8.69 4.49 -34.71
CA ASN A 123 -8.00 3.71 -33.66
C ASN A 123 -7.64 4.47 -32.37
N LEU A 124 -8.47 5.45 -31.95
CA LEU A 124 -8.40 6.07 -30.60
C LEU A 124 -8.55 5.07 -29.43
N SER A 125 -8.73 3.79 -29.72
CA SER A 125 -8.84 2.69 -28.77
C SER A 125 -7.54 2.44 -27.99
N ASN A 126 -6.39 2.45 -28.65
CA ASN A 126 -5.14 1.99 -28.04
C ASN A 126 -4.54 3.06 -27.10
N SER A 127 -4.52 4.33 -27.50
CA SER A 127 -4.16 5.44 -26.60
C SER A 127 -5.01 5.53 -25.33
N ARG A 128 -6.34 5.29 -25.41
CA ARG A 128 -7.21 5.21 -24.23
C ARG A 128 -6.81 4.07 -23.31
N VAL A 129 -6.47 2.91 -23.88
CA VAL A 129 -6.01 1.76 -23.11
C VAL A 129 -4.68 2.06 -22.43
N ALA A 130 -3.73 2.65 -23.14
CA ALA A 130 -2.45 3.05 -22.57
C ALA A 130 -2.64 4.02 -21.40
N LEU A 131 -3.58 4.97 -21.50
CA LEU A 131 -3.91 5.90 -20.41
C LEU A 131 -4.54 5.20 -19.19
N VAL A 132 -5.53 4.32 -19.39
CA VAL A 132 -6.12 3.55 -18.27
C VAL A 132 -5.06 2.71 -17.60
N PHE A 133 -4.24 2.05 -18.40
CA PHE A 133 -3.16 1.21 -17.90
C PHE A 133 -2.14 2.03 -17.08
N ALA A 134 -1.67 3.17 -17.59
CA ALA A 134 -0.77 4.06 -16.85
C ALA A 134 -1.40 4.56 -15.54
N ALA A 135 -2.69 4.93 -15.56
CA ALA A 135 -3.41 5.33 -14.35
C ALA A 135 -3.48 4.19 -13.32
N MET A 136 -3.68 2.95 -13.76
CA MET A 136 -3.67 1.78 -12.87
C MET A 136 -2.28 1.51 -12.29
N CYS A 137 -1.19 1.69 -13.06
CA CYS A 137 0.16 1.60 -12.53
C CYS A 137 0.41 2.64 -11.43
N ILE A 138 0.00 3.89 -11.66
CA ILE A 138 0.11 4.96 -10.66
C ILE A 138 -0.71 4.61 -9.41
N PHE A 139 -1.94 4.13 -9.58
CA PHE A 139 -2.79 3.69 -8.48
C PHE A 139 -2.15 2.55 -7.68
N ALA A 140 -1.64 1.53 -8.37
CA ALA A 140 -0.98 0.39 -7.74
C ALA A 140 0.29 0.78 -6.98
N SER A 141 0.96 1.87 -7.35
CA SER A 141 2.12 2.38 -6.60
C SER A 141 1.76 3.29 -5.42
N VAL A 142 0.67 4.05 -5.51
CA VAL A 142 0.28 5.07 -4.51
C VAL A 142 -0.64 4.49 -3.43
N ALA A 143 -1.59 3.64 -3.80
CA ALA A 143 -2.57 3.11 -2.86
C ALA A 143 -1.93 2.27 -1.74
N PRO A 144 -1.01 1.31 -2.01
CA PRO A 144 -0.34 0.54 -0.96
C PRO A 144 0.39 1.42 0.05
N ARG A 145 1.12 2.45 -0.42
CA ARG A 145 1.84 3.40 0.46
C ARG A 145 0.90 4.08 1.43
N ASN A 146 -0.23 4.61 0.95
CA ASN A 146 -1.20 5.28 1.81
C ASN A 146 -1.81 4.34 2.85
N VAL A 147 -2.13 3.09 2.46
CA VAL A 147 -2.64 2.09 3.40
C VAL A 147 -1.59 1.78 4.46
N ARG A 148 -0.34 1.63 4.06
CA ARG A 148 0.80 1.38 4.96
C ARG A 148 1.04 2.52 5.94
N SER A 149 1.10 3.76 5.47
CA SER A 149 1.24 4.92 6.35
C SER A 149 0.07 5.04 7.34
N CYS A 150 -1.16 4.76 6.92
CA CYS A 150 -2.32 4.72 7.82
C CYS A 150 -2.20 3.61 8.88
N ALA A 151 -1.77 2.41 8.50
CA ALA A 151 -1.61 1.29 9.42
C ALA A 151 -0.49 1.57 10.45
N PHE A 152 0.61 2.19 10.02
CA PHE A 152 1.70 2.61 10.90
C PHE A 152 1.29 3.73 11.85
N LEU A 153 0.51 4.73 11.39
CA LEU A 153 -0.05 5.73 12.30
C LEU A 153 -0.89 5.06 13.40
N GLN A 154 -1.76 4.12 13.05
CA GLN A 154 -2.55 3.39 14.05
C GLN A 154 -1.68 2.52 14.96
N LEU A 155 -0.58 1.94 14.45
CA LEU A 155 0.39 1.21 15.26
C LEU A 155 1.07 2.14 16.27
N SER A 156 1.46 3.34 15.85
CA SER A 156 2.08 4.34 16.72
C SER A 156 1.19 4.70 17.91
N ASP A 157 -0.13 4.85 17.67
CA ASP A 157 -1.11 5.10 18.73
C ASP A 157 -1.20 3.92 19.72
N ARG A 158 -1.19 2.68 19.21
CA ARG A 158 -1.23 1.46 20.04
C ARG A 158 0.04 1.27 20.88
N LEU A 159 1.19 1.68 20.37
CA LEU A 159 2.47 1.57 21.08
C LEU A 159 2.76 2.76 22.00
N GLN A 160 1.91 3.79 22.01
CA GLN A 160 2.07 4.95 22.88
C GLN A 160 2.15 4.58 24.38
N PRO A 161 1.37 3.63 24.94
CA PRO A 161 1.52 3.18 26.32
C PRO A 161 2.90 2.56 26.61
N VAL A 162 3.49 1.86 25.63
CA VAL A 162 4.83 1.26 25.75
C VAL A 162 5.89 2.35 25.87
N ILE A 163 5.81 3.39 25.04
CA ILE A 163 6.74 4.54 25.13
C ILE A 163 6.64 5.21 26.50
N VAL A 164 5.42 5.41 27.02
CA VAL A 164 5.20 5.99 28.35
C VAL A 164 5.81 5.10 29.44
N ALA A 165 5.61 3.79 29.35
CA ALA A 165 6.18 2.83 30.30
C ALA A 165 7.72 2.80 30.27
N ILE A 166 8.34 2.84 29.09
CA ILE A 166 9.80 2.92 28.93
C ILE A 166 10.33 4.19 29.60
N LYS A 167 9.71 5.35 29.33
CA LYS A 167 10.12 6.63 29.93
C LYS A 167 9.97 6.63 31.46
N GLN A 168 8.94 5.97 31.99
CA GLN A 168 8.77 5.82 33.44
C GLN A 168 9.79 4.87 34.04
N TYR A 169 10.08 3.74 33.38
CA TYR A 169 11.16 2.83 33.78
C TYR A 169 12.51 3.56 33.84
N GLU A 170 12.81 4.36 32.82
CA GLU A 170 14.04 5.15 32.77
C GLU A 170 14.12 6.17 33.90
N LYS A 171 13.01 6.82 34.24
CA LYS A 171 12.96 7.75 35.38
C LYS A 171 13.23 7.05 36.72
N ASP A 172 12.70 5.84 36.90
CA ASP A 172 12.83 5.08 38.15
C ASP A 172 14.23 4.45 38.31
N ASN A 173 14.86 4.04 37.20
CA ASN A 173 16.11 3.27 37.21
C ASN A 173 17.33 4.03 36.65
N SER A 174 17.13 5.25 36.14
CA SER A 174 18.13 6.06 35.41
C SER A 174 18.68 5.46 34.10
N GLU A 175 18.17 4.29 33.69
CA GLU A 175 18.57 3.55 32.50
C GLU A 175 17.32 3.00 31.76
N PRO A 176 17.35 2.86 30.43
CA PRO A 176 16.27 2.20 29.70
C PRO A 176 16.14 0.72 30.10
N PRO A 177 14.95 0.12 29.89
CA PRO A 177 14.76 -1.29 30.20
C PRO A 177 15.60 -2.16 29.25
N PRO A 178 16.27 -3.21 29.75
CA PRO A 178 17.08 -4.10 28.91
C PRO A 178 16.22 -4.93 27.94
N THR A 179 14.96 -5.18 28.30
CA THR A 179 13.97 -5.89 27.47
C THR A 179 12.57 -5.29 27.71
N LEU A 180 11.65 -5.52 26.78
CA LEU A 180 10.25 -5.08 26.95
C LEU A 180 9.52 -5.81 28.09
N ASP A 181 9.94 -7.03 28.43
CA ASP A 181 9.36 -7.80 29.53
C ASP A 181 9.61 -7.15 30.89
N ALA A 182 10.70 -6.37 31.04
CA ALA A 182 11.00 -5.63 32.26
C ALA A 182 9.95 -4.54 32.59
N LEU A 183 9.09 -4.20 31.63
CA LEU A 183 7.98 -3.26 31.83
C LEU A 183 6.77 -3.91 32.52
N VAL A 184 6.63 -5.23 32.43
CA VAL A 184 5.48 -5.97 32.95
C VAL A 184 5.84 -6.67 34.27
N PRO A 185 4.97 -6.69 35.29
CA PRO A 185 3.66 -6.02 35.35
C PRO A 185 3.72 -4.58 35.91
N LYS A 186 4.90 -4.09 36.32
CA LYS A 186 5.03 -2.85 37.13
C LYS A 186 4.58 -1.59 36.38
N TYR A 187 4.94 -1.46 35.10
CA TYR A 187 4.66 -0.27 34.29
C TYR A 187 3.56 -0.50 33.24
N LEU A 188 3.30 -1.76 32.89
CA LEU A 188 2.22 -2.20 31.98
C LEU A 188 1.62 -3.50 32.49
N GLU A 189 0.31 -3.68 32.34
CA GLU A 189 -0.35 -4.96 32.63
C GLU A 189 0.10 -6.08 31.69
N SER A 190 0.26 -5.74 30.40
CA SER A 190 0.77 -6.64 29.35
C SER A 190 1.30 -5.82 28.18
N LEU A 191 2.11 -6.45 27.32
CA LEU A 191 2.61 -5.82 26.10
C LEU A 191 1.50 -5.79 25.03
N PRO A 192 1.15 -4.61 24.47
CA PRO A 192 0.16 -4.54 23.40
C PRO A 192 0.66 -5.20 22.12
N SER A 193 -0.18 -6.01 21.49
CA SER A 193 0.09 -6.56 20.15
C SER A 193 0.18 -5.44 19.10
N THR A 194 1.02 -5.63 18.08
CA THR A 194 1.03 -4.74 16.91
C THR A 194 -0.28 -4.84 16.11
N ASN A 195 -0.96 -5.99 16.16
CA ASN A 195 -2.10 -6.38 15.33
C ASN A 195 -1.82 -6.32 13.81
N MET A 196 -0.57 -6.25 13.39
CA MET A 196 -0.18 -6.26 11.97
C MET A 196 0.31 -7.66 11.63
N GLY A 197 -0.41 -8.36 10.75
CA GLY A 197 -0.12 -9.76 10.44
C GLY A 197 1.28 -9.99 9.86
N ALA A 198 1.77 -9.05 9.06
CA ALA A 198 3.15 -9.05 8.55
C ALA A 198 4.20 -8.61 9.59
N TYR A 199 3.86 -7.71 10.51
CA TYR A 199 4.80 -7.10 11.45
C TYR A 199 4.40 -7.37 12.89
N ARG A 200 4.55 -8.62 13.34
CA ARG A 200 3.97 -9.11 14.60
C ARG A 200 4.75 -8.72 15.85
N GLN A 201 6.02 -8.39 15.69
CA GLN A 201 6.95 -8.20 16.79
C GLN A 201 7.52 -6.79 16.77
N TYR A 202 7.88 -6.32 17.95
CA TYR A 202 8.65 -5.11 18.13
C TYR A 202 9.64 -5.35 19.27
N ARG A 203 10.77 -4.66 19.23
CA ARG A 203 11.87 -4.83 20.18
C ARG A 203 12.41 -3.48 20.62
N ILE A 204 12.95 -3.43 21.84
CA ILE A 204 13.77 -2.31 22.27
C ILE A 204 15.22 -2.62 21.93
N GLU A 205 15.91 -1.62 21.40
CA GLU A 205 17.34 -1.68 21.14
C GLU A 205 18.00 -0.59 21.99
N SER A 206 18.85 -1.01 22.91
CA SER A 206 19.80 -0.15 23.61
C SER A 206 21.08 -0.06 22.77
N ASP A 207 21.83 1.03 22.88
CA ASP A 207 23.14 1.24 22.22
C ASP A 207 23.08 1.87 20.81
N PHE A 208 22.18 2.84 20.60
CA PHE A 208 22.13 3.63 19.37
C PHE A 208 23.02 4.89 19.42
N LEU A 209 23.53 5.26 18.25
CA LEU A 209 24.47 6.35 18.01
C LEU A 209 24.12 7.66 18.75
N ILE A 210 25.10 8.11 19.53
CA ILE A 210 25.45 9.44 20.08
C ILE A 210 24.38 10.23 20.86
N ASP A 211 23.07 10.12 20.59
CA ASP A 211 22.06 10.93 21.31
C ASP A 211 20.79 10.18 21.75
N ASN A 212 20.57 8.94 21.29
CA ASN A 212 19.38 8.17 21.65
C ASN A 212 19.74 7.00 22.56
N ARG A 213 19.29 7.08 23.82
CA ARG A 213 19.52 6.02 24.82
C ARG A 213 18.87 4.69 24.47
N TRP A 214 17.77 4.72 23.72
CA TRP A 214 17.06 3.55 23.26
C TRP A 214 16.27 3.85 21.98
N GLN A 215 15.98 2.80 21.21
CA GLN A 215 15.09 2.82 20.05
C GLN A 215 14.03 1.73 20.22
N LEU A 216 12.78 2.04 19.86
CA LEU A 216 11.73 1.03 19.75
C LEU A 216 11.54 0.70 18.27
N THR A 217 11.85 -0.53 17.88
CA THR A 217 11.93 -0.95 16.47
C THR A 217 10.89 -2.02 16.16
N VAL A 218 10.18 -1.86 15.06
CA VAL A 218 9.30 -2.85 14.42
C VAL A 218 10.00 -3.25 13.11
N PRO A 219 10.61 -4.44 13.04
CA PRO A 219 11.21 -4.92 11.80
C PRO A 219 10.12 -5.03 10.73
N CYS A 220 10.32 -4.34 9.62
CA CYS A 220 9.42 -4.37 8.46
C CYS A 220 10.00 -5.18 7.30
N SER A 221 11.11 -5.86 7.56
CA SER A 221 11.76 -6.80 6.65
C SER A 221 10.82 -7.92 6.23
N THR A 222 10.47 -7.92 4.94
CA THR A 222 9.67 -8.98 4.31
C THR A 222 10.39 -9.46 3.06
N GLY A 223 10.44 -10.79 2.85
CA GLY A 223 11.02 -11.38 1.67
C GLY A 223 12.55 -11.41 1.64
N PHE A 224 13.12 -11.41 0.43
CA PHE A 224 14.55 -11.74 0.20
C PHE A 224 15.53 -10.57 0.35
N CYS A 225 15.09 -9.32 0.18
CA CYS A 225 15.99 -8.15 0.15
C CYS A 225 15.25 -6.90 0.65
N ASN A 226 14.85 -6.89 1.92
CA ASN A 226 14.25 -5.71 2.54
C ASN A 226 14.67 -5.65 4.02
N ALA A 227 15.46 -4.65 4.42
CA ALA A 227 15.79 -4.32 5.80
C ALA A 227 15.07 -3.06 6.31
N ASP A 228 13.86 -2.80 5.81
CA ASP A 228 13.01 -1.71 6.26
C ASP A 228 12.71 -1.84 7.76
N GLU A 229 12.65 -0.69 8.44
CA GLU A 229 12.36 -0.62 9.87
C GLU A 229 11.38 0.51 10.15
N TYR A 230 10.38 0.24 10.99
CA TYR A 230 9.53 1.28 11.56
C TYR A 230 9.93 1.51 13.01
N TYR A 231 10.38 2.71 13.36
CA TYR A 231 11.04 2.94 14.64
C TYR A 231 10.72 4.29 15.29
N TYR A 232 10.85 4.32 16.62
CA TYR A 232 10.70 5.50 17.46
C TYR A 232 12.02 5.84 18.14
N LEU A 233 12.40 7.11 18.05
CA LEU A 233 13.50 7.70 18.81
C LEU A 233 12.96 8.67 19.87
N PRO A 234 13.45 8.61 21.13
CA PRO A 234 13.00 9.50 22.20
C PRO A 234 13.19 10.99 21.90
N THR A 235 14.24 11.33 21.14
CA THR A 235 14.54 12.70 20.70
C THR A 235 13.64 13.19 19.57
N GLU A 236 12.89 12.29 18.92
CA GLU A 236 12.10 12.54 17.70
C GLU A 236 12.92 13.20 16.56
N THR A 237 14.24 13.07 16.62
CA THR A 237 15.17 13.54 15.59
C THR A 237 15.60 12.36 14.75
N TYR A 238 15.16 12.35 13.50
CA TYR A 238 15.40 11.26 12.55
C TYR A 238 16.34 11.77 11.46
N SER A 239 17.56 11.25 11.39
CA SER A 239 18.52 11.52 10.31
C SER A 239 18.55 10.37 9.31
N GLU A 240 18.94 10.66 8.07
CA GLU A 240 19.22 9.62 7.08
C GLU A 240 20.27 8.63 7.62
N ARG A 241 20.07 7.34 7.36
CA ARG A 241 20.93 6.24 7.84
C ARG A 241 21.31 5.36 6.66
N GLY A 242 22.59 5.01 6.55
CA GLY A 242 23.03 3.87 5.72
C GLY A 242 22.65 3.91 4.23
N GLY A 243 22.47 5.09 3.62
CA GLY A 243 22.12 5.20 2.19
C GLY A 243 20.64 5.00 1.85
N GLY A 244 19.79 4.67 2.83
CA GLY A 244 18.35 4.55 2.67
C GLY A 244 17.61 5.86 2.93
N ALA A 245 16.31 5.88 2.61
CA ALA A 245 15.45 7.05 2.81
C ALA A 245 14.65 6.95 4.12
N VAL A 246 14.51 8.05 4.85
CA VAL A 246 13.71 8.10 6.08
C VAL A 246 12.42 8.87 5.83
N GLU A 247 11.29 8.20 6.02
CA GLU A 247 9.95 8.80 5.94
C GLU A 247 9.38 9.01 7.34
N ARG A 248 9.05 10.25 7.68
CA ARG A 248 8.43 10.57 8.97
C ARG A 248 6.94 10.25 8.94
N ILE A 249 6.49 9.43 9.89
CA ILE A 249 5.08 9.05 10.08
C ILE A 249 4.68 9.43 11.50
N GLY A 250 4.17 10.66 11.65
CA GLY A 250 3.85 11.23 12.96
C GLY A 250 5.10 11.43 13.82
N LYS A 251 5.11 10.79 15.00
CA LYS A 251 6.26 10.81 15.94
C LYS A 251 7.28 9.72 15.67
N TRP A 252 7.03 8.85 14.72
CA TRP A 252 7.86 7.71 14.35
C TRP A 252 8.47 7.95 12.97
N ALA A 253 9.41 7.09 12.59
CA ALA A 253 10.00 7.07 11.26
C ALA A 253 9.95 5.67 10.66
N TYR A 254 9.81 5.64 9.33
CA TYR A 254 9.97 4.45 8.51
C TYR A 254 11.25 4.59 7.70
N PHE A 255 12.18 3.68 7.90
CA PHE A 255 13.41 3.57 7.14
C PHE A 255 13.17 2.65 5.94
N HIS A 256 13.45 3.17 4.74
CA HIS A 256 13.45 2.44 3.48
C HIS A 256 14.90 2.08 3.13
N GLU A 257 15.25 0.79 3.10
CA GLU A 257 16.60 0.32 2.70
C GLU A 257 16.91 0.55 1.21
#